data_AF-A0AA42ZNP8-F1
#
_entry.id   AF-A0AA42ZNP8-F1
#
_cell.length_a   1.000
_cell.length_b   1.000
_cell.length_c   1.000
_cell.angle_alpha   90.00
_cell.angle_beta   90.00
_cell.angle_gamma   90.00
#
_symmetry.space_group_name_H-M   'P 1'
#
loop_
_entity.id
_entity.type
_entity.pdbx_description
1 polymer ?
#
loop_
_entity_poly.entity_id
_entity_poly.type
_entity_poly.pdbx_seq_one_letter_code
_entity_poly.pdbx_strand_id
1 'polypeptide(L)'
;MTSPARLVAVLCAAEVLGMLGNATFPALIPEFRALWGLSNTEAGWISGVYYAGYVAAVPLLVSLTDRRDARLIYLLSTALGGLAALGFALFAEGLWSAVAFRLAGGVGLAGTYMVGLKLLADRIEGPRQSRAVAFYTAHFGIGVALSTLAAGEVTALAGWRWAFGAAALGSLVALLLVWRTVVPGGRPAQVPETGHPLDLRPVFANRAALAYVLGYAAHVWELFGTRTWIVAFTAFAYGLQPAEGLPPLAPTQVATVVLLLGLPATILGNEAAVRFGRRRTVAAIMLASALLSCGLGFLAGLPAWTVLILLVIHHMIVMGDSSALTAGAVANALPGRRGATMAMHALFGFGAGVFSPLAFGVVLDVAGGAERTVAWGLAFALLALGPLALGLPVLARLGRAHET
;
A
#
# COMPACT_ATOMS: atom_id res chain seq x y z
N MET A 1 -31.68 -10.03 -4.21
CA MET A 1 -30.60 -9.30 -4.92
C MET A 1 -30.18 -8.12 -4.05
N THR A 2 -28.91 -8.02 -3.65
CA THR A 2 -28.40 -6.81 -2.98
C THR A 2 -28.37 -5.65 -3.97
N SER A 3 -28.83 -4.46 -3.57
CA SER A 3 -28.69 -3.28 -4.43
C SER A 3 -27.20 -3.01 -4.71
N PRO A 4 -26.81 -2.52 -5.91
CA PRO A 4 -25.41 -2.25 -6.24
C PRO A 4 -24.73 -1.32 -5.22
N ALA A 5 -25.43 -0.29 -4.74
CA ALA A 5 -24.93 0.61 -3.71
C ALA A 5 -24.65 -0.11 -2.37
N ARG A 6 -25.54 -1.03 -1.97
CA ARG A 6 -25.34 -1.84 -0.76
C ARG A 6 -24.14 -2.78 -0.90
N LEU A 7 -23.94 -3.38 -2.07
CA LEU A 7 -22.79 -4.25 -2.33
C LEU A 7 -21.48 -3.47 -2.23
N VAL A 8 -21.40 -2.28 -2.84
CA VAL A 8 -20.24 -1.39 -2.73
C VAL A 8 -19.96 -1.05 -1.27
N ALA A 9 -20.97 -0.56 -0.53
CA ALA A 9 -20.81 -0.15 0.86
C ALA A 9 -20.34 -1.32 1.75
N VAL A 10 -20.91 -2.51 1.56
CA VAL A 10 -20.52 -3.73 2.29
C VAL A 10 -19.07 -4.10 2.00
N LEU A 11 -18.67 -4.15 0.73
CA LEU A 11 -17.31 -4.59 0.36
C LEU A 11 -16.25 -3.57 0.77
N CYS A 12 -16.54 -2.27 0.63
CA CYS A 12 -15.68 -1.19 1.15
C CYS A 12 -15.53 -1.27 2.68
N ALA A 13 -16.62 -1.49 3.42
CA ALA A 13 -16.56 -1.64 4.87
C ALA A 13 -15.78 -2.90 5.29
N ALA A 14 -16.02 -4.02 4.60
CA ALA A 14 -15.30 -5.26 4.84
C ALA A 14 -13.80 -5.14 4.52
N GLU A 15 -13.43 -4.41 3.46
CA GLU A 15 -12.05 -4.12 3.12
C GLU A 15 -11.36 -3.33 4.25
N VAL A 16 -11.94 -2.20 4.68
CA VAL A 16 -11.38 -1.40 5.77
C VAL A 16 -11.21 -2.22 7.06
N LEU A 17 -12.22 -2.99 7.44
CA LEU A 17 -12.18 -3.85 8.63
C LEU A 17 -11.14 -4.98 8.52
N GLY A 18 -11.07 -5.63 7.36
CA GLY A 18 -10.09 -6.68 7.08
C GLY A 18 -8.65 -6.16 6.96
N MET A 19 -8.48 -4.86 6.70
CA MET A 19 -7.19 -4.20 6.61
C MET A 19 -6.65 -3.68 7.94
N LEU A 20 -7.38 -3.80 9.06
CA LEU A 20 -6.91 -3.32 10.36
C LEU A 20 -5.55 -3.91 10.78
N GLY A 21 -5.17 -5.08 10.28
CA GLY A 21 -3.85 -5.71 10.52
C GLY A 21 -2.72 -5.28 9.59
N ASN A 22 -3.00 -4.47 8.56
CA ASN A 22 -2.04 -4.14 7.51
C ASN A 22 -0.87 -3.31 8.04
N ALA A 23 -1.18 -2.17 8.67
CA ALA A 23 -0.24 -1.20 9.18
C ALA A 23 0.12 -1.40 10.67
N THR A 24 -0.49 -2.39 11.35
CA THR A 24 -0.25 -2.63 12.79
C THR A 24 1.22 -2.86 13.13
N PHE A 25 1.91 -3.72 12.39
CA PHE A 25 3.35 -3.94 12.63
C PHE A 25 4.18 -2.68 12.31
N PRO A 26 4.08 -2.06 11.11
CA PRO A 26 4.77 -0.81 10.80
C PRO A 26 4.55 0.31 11.83
N ALA A 27 3.31 0.49 12.30
CA ALA A 27 2.94 1.49 13.27
C ALA A 27 3.59 1.28 14.64
N LEU A 28 3.97 0.04 14.96
CA LEU A 28 4.56 -0.35 16.23
C LEU A 28 6.02 -0.79 16.09
N ILE A 29 6.70 -0.45 14.98
CA ILE A 29 8.13 -0.75 14.78
C ILE A 29 8.98 -0.32 15.98
N PRO A 30 8.84 0.90 16.54
CA PRO A 30 9.64 1.30 17.70
C PRO A 30 9.47 0.35 18.90
N GLU A 31 8.24 -0.09 19.17
CA GLU A 31 7.92 -1.01 20.26
C GLU A 31 8.48 -2.41 20.01
N PHE A 32 8.29 -2.98 18.81
CA PHE A 32 8.80 -4.32 18.48
C PHE A 32 10.33 -4.37 18.42
N ARG A 33 10.99 -3.29 17.99
CA ARG A 33 12.46 -3.19 18.04
C ARG A 33 12.96 -3.23 19.48
N ALA A 34 12.32 -2.50 20.39
CA ALA A 34 12.67 -2.52 21.81
C ALA A 34 12.35 -3.87 22.46
N LEU A 35 11.19 -4.47 22.15
CA LEU A 35 10.72 -5.70 22.77
C LEU A 35 11.51 -6.94 22.36
N TRP A 36 11.84 -7.06 21.07
CA TRP A 36 12.49 -8.25 20.50
C TRP A 36 13.95 -8.03 20.10
N GLY A 37 14.51 -6.84 20.38
CA GLY A 37 15.88 -6.50 20.02
C GLY A 37 16.13 -6.46 18.51
N LEU A 38 15.12 -6.11 17.71
CA LEU A 38 15.24 -6.12 16.25
C LEU A 38 16.11 -4.97 15.74
N SER A 39 16.97 -5.30 14.78
CA SER A 39 17.60 -4.34 13.88
C SER A 39 16.56 -3.62 13.00
N ASN A 40 16.94 -2.49 12.38
CA ASN A 40 16.04 -1.80 11.44
C ASN A 40 15.83 -2.64 10.17
N THR A 41 16.85 -3.38 9.74
CA THR A 41 16.80 -4.33 8.64
C THR A 41 15.74 -5.41 8.88
N GLU A 42 15.71 -6.00 10.08
CA GLU A 42 14.73 -7.01 10.45
C GLU A 42 13.31 -6.44 10.53
N ALA A 43 13.13 -5.24 11.09
CA ALA A 43 11.83 -4.56 11.09
C ALA A 43 11.33 -4.23 9.67
N GLY A 44 12.24 -3.81 8.78
CA GLY A 44 11.98 -3.60 7.37
C GLY A 44 11.58 -4.90 6.66
N TRP A 45 12.25 -6.01 6.97
CA TRP A 45 11.94 -7.34 6.45
C TRP A 45 10.55 -7.82 6.85
N ILE A 46 10.18 -7.73 8.14
CA ILE A 46 8.85 -8.11 8.65
C ILE A 46 7.74 -7.27 8.03
N SER A 47 8.02 -6.00 7.73
CA SER A 47 7.08 -5.12 7.03
C SER A 47 6.91 -5.50 5.57
N GLY A 48 8.03 -5.72 4.85
CA GLY A 48 8.05 -6.09 3.44
C GLY A 48 7.45 -7.47 3.14
N VAL A 49 7.67 -8.46 4.00
CA VAL A 49 7.22 -9.85 3.76
C VAL A 49 5.70 -10.00 3.72
N TYR A 50 4.97 -9.08 4.36
CA TYR A 50 3.52 -9.00 4.22
C TYR A 50 3.10 -8.75 2.76
N TYR A 51 3.82 -7.87 2.06
CA TYR A 51 3.58 -7.65 0.63
C TYR A 51 4.17 -8.77 -0.23
N ALA A 52 5.18 -9.51 0.24
CA ALA A 52 5.68 -10.69 -0.46
C ALA A 52 4.61 -11.80 -0.49
N GLY A 53 3.94 -12.05 0.64
CA GLY A 53 2.81 -12.96 0.72
C GLY A 53 1.67 -12.54 -0.21
N TYR A 54 1.38 -11.24 -0.27
CA TYR A 54 0.41 -10.69 -1.22
C TYR A 54 0.81 -10.96 -2.68
N VAL A 55 2.02 -10.58 -3.09
CA VAL A 55 2.52 -10.72 -4.46
C VAL A 55 2.53 -12.18 -4.91
N ALA A 56 2.95 -13.09 -4.04
CA ALA A 56 2.98 -14.53 -4.34
C ALA A 56 1.56 -15.11 -4.50
N ALA A 57 0.59 -14.63 -3.73
CA ALA A 57 -0.76 -15.18 -3.70
C ALA A 57 -1.69 -14.64 -4.80
N VAL A 58 -1.54 -13.38 -5.22
CA VAL A 58 -2.46 -12.73 -6.17
C VAL A 58 -2.68 -13.55 -7.46
N PRO A 59 -1.65 -14.00 -8.19
CA PRO A 59 -1.87 -14.75 -9.44
C PRO A 59 -2.66 -16.03 -9.22
N LEU A 60 -2.38 -16.75 -8.12
CA LEU A 60 -3.07 -17.99 -7.77
C LEU A 60 -4.52 -17.75 -7.37
N LEU A 61 -4.76 -16.80 -6.45
CA LEU A 61 -6.08 -16.53 -5.90
C LEU A 61 -7.01 -15.92 -6.95
N VAL A 62 -6.51 -14.98 -7.76
CA VAL A 62 -7.30 -14.39 -8.86
C VAL A 62 -7.61 -15.44 -9.92
N SER A 63 -6.65 -16.26 -10.34
CA SER A 63 -6.95 -17.34 -11.32
C SER A 63 -7.97 -18.35 -10.79
N LEU A 64 -7.97 -18.62 -9.48
CA LEU A 64 -8.94 -19.54 -8.87
C LEU A 64 -10.38 -19.01 -8.96
N THR A 65 -10.58 -17.70 -9.01
CA THR A 65 -11.91 -17.08 -9.19
C THR A 65 -12.53 -17.32 -10.57
N ASP A 66 -11.74 -17.79 -11.55
CA ASP A 66 -12.28 -18.17 -12.87
C ASP A 66 -12.98 -19.54 -12.83
N ARG A 67 -12.72 -20.33 -11.79
CA ARG A 67 -13.26 -21.70 -11.64
C ARG A 67 -14.11 -21.88 -10.38
N ARG A 68 -13.99 -20.98 -9.41
CA ARG A 68 -14.66 -21.03 -8.12
C ARG A 68 -15.27 -19.67 -7.80
N ASP A 69 -16.34 -19.66 -6.99
CA ASP A 69 -16.98 -18.42 -6.55
C ASP A 69 -15.97 -17.52 -5.82
N ALA A 70 -15.81 -16.28 -6.33
CA ALA A 70 -14.95 -15.27 -5.73
C ALA A 70 -15.31 -14.98 -4.26
N ARG A 71 -16.59 -15.13 -3.89
CA ARG A 71 -17.03 -15.00 -2.49
C ARG A 71 -16.38 -16.05 -1.59
N LEU A 72 -16.28 -17.30 -2.04
CA LEU A 72 -15.68 -18.37 -1.23
C LEU A 72 -14.20 -18.08 -0.99
N ILE A 73 -13.47 -17.70 -2.04
CA ILE A 73 -12.05 -17.37 -1.97
C ILE A 73 -11.85 -16.17 -1.03
N TYR A 74 -12.66 -15.12 -1.19
CA TYR A 74 -12.64 -13.96 -0.30
C TYR A 74 -12.79 -14.38 1.17
N LEU A 75 -13.83 -15.16 1.50
CA LEU A 75 -14.09 -15.56 2.89
C LEU A 75 -12.95 -16.40 3.50
N LEU A 76 -12.37 -17.32 2.73
CA LEU A 76 -11.21 -18.11 3.17
C LEU A 76 -9.97 -17.24 3.39
N SER A 77 -9.73 -16.26 2.51
CA SER A 77 -8.63 -15.32 2.65
C SER A 77 -8.84 -14.35 3.81
N THR A 78 -10.06 -13.87 4.06
CA THR A 78 -10.38 -13.07 5.25
C THR A 78 -10.17 -13.88 6.53
N ALA A 79 -10.58 -15.16 6.54
CA ALA A 79 -10.33 -16.05 7.67
C ALA A 79 -8.84 -16.25 7.93
N LEU A 80 -8.04 -16.49 6.86
CA LEU A 80 -6.59 -16.60 6.96
C LEU A 80 -5.96 -15.31 7.52
N GLY A 81 -6.38 -14.14 7.04
CA GLY A 81 -5.91 -12.85 7.55
C GLY A 81 -6.23 -12.65 9.05
N GLY A 82 -7.46 -13.00 9.46
CA GLY A 82 -7.86 -12.93 10.87
C GLY A 82 -7.11 -13.91 11.76
N LEU A 83 -6.91 -15.16 11.29
CA LEU A 83 -6.12 -16.17 12.01
C LEU A 83 -4.64 -15.79 12.08
N ALA A 84 -4.09 -15.17 11.04
CA ALA A 84 -2.72 -14.67 11.05
C ALA A 84 -2.55 -13.52 12.06
N ALA A 85 -3.50 -12.59 12.13
CA ALA A 85 -3.49 -11.51 13.12
C ALA A 85 -3.65 -12.06 14.56
N LEU A 86 -4.57 -13.00 14.77
CA LEU A 86 -4.76 -13.64 16.06
C LEU A 86 -3.52 -14.46 16.47
N GLY A 87 -2.94 -15.19 15.53
CA GLY A 87 -1.71 -15.95 15.73
C GLY A 87 -0.54 -15.03 16.09
N PHE A 88 -0.42 -13.88 15.42
CA PHE A 88 0.57 -12.86 15.78
C PHE A 88 0.36 -12.36 17.22
N ALA A 89 -0.88 -12.05 17.61
CA ALA A 89 -1.20 -11.58 18.96
C ALA A 89 -0.82 -12.59 20.06
N LEU A 90 -1.02 -13.88 19.80
CA LEU A 90 -0.86 -14.94 20.79
C LEU A 90 0.55 -15.55 20.82
N PHE A 91 1.21 -15.66 19.67
CA PHE A 91 2.40 -16.50 19.50
C PHE A 91 3.60 -15.77 18.87
N ALA A 92 3.50 -14.48 18.55
CA ALA A 92 4.68 -13.76 18.05
C ALA A 92 5.66 -13.44 19.19
N GLU A 93 6.90 -13.90 19.03
CA GLU A 93 7.97 -13.79 20.03
C GLU A 93 9.28 -13.23 19.44
N GLY A 94 9.30 -12.90 18.15
CA GLY A 94 10.49 -12.37 17.47
C GLY A 94 10.40 -12.49 15.95
N LEU A 95 11.54 -12.27 15.28
CA LEU A 95 11.64 -12.16 13.82
C LEU A 95 10.89 -13.25 13.05
N TRP A 96 11.22 -14.52 13.27
CA TRP A 96 10.71 -15.61 12.43
C TRP A 96 9.20 -15.87 12.62
N SER A 97 8.73 -15.82 13.87
CA SER A 97 7.29 -15.91 14.17
C SER A 97 6.52 -14.74 13.54
N ALA A 98 7.04 -13.52 13.64
CA ALA A 98 6.46 -12.34 13.03
C ALA A 98 6.43 -12.45 11.49
N VAL A 99 7.52 -12.91 10.87
CA VAL A 99 7.60 -13.15 9.43
C VAL A 99 6.54 -14.14 8.96
N ALA A 100 6.37 -15.27 9.66
CA ALA A 100 5.40 -16.30 9.28
C ALA A 100 3.96 -15.76 9.30
N PHE A 101 3.56 -15.09 10.39
CA PHE A 101 2.22 -14.51 10.50
C PHE A 101 2.01 -13.34 9.53
N ARG A 102 3.02 -12.50 9.31
CA ARG A 102 2.93 -11.38 8.36
C ARG A 102 2.80 -11.87 6.92
N LEU A 103 3.56 -12.91 6.53
CA LEU A 103 3.43 -13.55 5.23
C LEU A 103 2.00 -14.09 5.03
N ALA A 104 1.46 -14.82 6.01
CA ALA A 104 0.10 -15.36 5.97
C ALA A 104 -0.96 -14.25 5.90
N GLY A 105 -0.79 -13.17 6.66
CA GLY A 105 -1.64 -11.98 6.59
C GLY A 105 -1.61 -11.32 5.20
N GLY A 106 -0.45 -11.31 4.55
CA GLY A 106 -0.26 -10.87 3.17
C GLY A 106 -1.05 -11.69 2.15
N VAL A 107 -1.03 -13.03 2.29
CA VAL A 107 -1.86 -13.94 1.49
C VAL A 107 -3.35 -13.65 1.71
N GLY A 108 -3.74 -13.37 2.96
CA GLY A 108 -5.09 -12.91 3.30
C GLY A 108 -5.48 -11.63 2.57
N LEU A 109 -4.60 -10.62 2.56
CA LEU A 109 -4.83 -9.36 1.84
C LEU A 109 -5.03 -9.57 0.34
N ALA A 110 -4.28 -10.48 -0.28
CA ALA A 110 -4.41 -10.74 -1.72
C ALA A 110 -5.83 -11.20 -2.09
N GLY A 111 -6.41 -12.09 -1.29
CA GLY A 111 -7.76 -12.59 -1.50
C GLY A 111 -8.88 -11.70 -0.96
N THR A 112 -8.59 -10.70 -0.15
CA THR A 112 -9.59 -9.67 0.18
C THR A 112 -9.55 -8.52 -0.82
N TYR A 113 -8.38 -7.96 -1.09
CA TYR A 113 -8.26 -6.80 -1.97
C TYR A 113 -8.54 -7.13 -3.44
N MET A 114 -7.75 -8.01 -4.07
CA MET A 114 -7.88 -8.26 -5.52
C MET A 114 -9.08 -9.12 -5.87
N VAL A 115 -9.33 -10.18 -5.09
CA VAL A 115 -10.52 -11.02 -5.30
C VAL A 115 -11.80 -10.29 -4.89
N GLY A 116 -11.77 -9.45 -3.85
CA GLY A 116 -12.90 -8.59 -3.49
C GLY A 116 -13.21 -7.54 -4.54
N LEU A 117 -12.18 -6.95 -5.16
CA LEU A 117 -12.33 -6.05 -6.30
C LEU A 117 -13.00 -6.76 -7.48
N LYS A 118 -12.56 -7.99 -7.80
CA LYS A 118 -13.20 -8.81 -8.86
C LYS A 118 -14.64 -9.17 -8.49
N LEU A 119 -14.88 -9.60 -7.25
CA LEU A 119 -16.22 -9.90 -6.73
C LEU A 119 -17.18 -8.71 -6.86
N LEU A 120 -16.70 -7.49 -6.64
CA LEU A 120 -17.45 -6.25 -6.83
C LEU A 120 -17.68 -5.97 -8.32
N ALA A 121 -16.62 -6.02 -9.13
CA ALA A 121 -16.68 -5.70 -10.55
C ALA A 121 -17.60 -6.65 -11.33
N ASP A 122 -17.51 -7.95 -11.09
CA ASP A 122 -18.30 -8.98 -11.81
C ASP A 122 -19.81 -8.89 -11.51
N ARG A 123 -20.21 -8.15 -10.47
CA ARG A 123 -21.60 -8.03 -10.01
C ARG A 123 -22.23 -6.68 -10.31
N ILE A 124 -21.49 -5.75 -10.90
CA ILE A 124 -21.98 -4.41 -11.25
C ILE A 124 -21.76 -4.18 -12.74
N GLU A 125 -22.83 -3.85 -13.46
CA GLU A 125 -22.80 -3.59 -14.90
C GLU A 125 -22.84 -2.09 -15.22
N GLY A 126 -22.36 -1.74 -16.42
CA GLY A 126 -22.46 -0.40 -16.99
C GLY A 126 -21.59 0.67 -16.31
N PRO A 127 -21.91 1.96 -16.49
CA PRO A 127 -21.07 3.08 -16.02
C PRO A 127 -20.84 3.12 -14.50
N ARG A 128 -21.66 2.41 -13.72
CA ARG A 128 -21.55 2.32 -12.26
C ARG A 128 -20.41 1.42 -11.80
N GLN A 129 -19.99 0.46 -12.63
CA GLN A 129 -18.91 -0.49 -12.32
C GLN A 129 -17.58 0.25 -12.09
N SER A 130 -17.21 1.15 -12.99
CA SER A 130 -15.98 1.95 -12.88
C SER A 130 -15.94 2.78 -11.60
N ARG A 131 -17.06 3.40 -11.23
CA ARG A 131 -17.19 4.14 -9.96
C ARG A 131 -17.05 3.22 -8.75
N ALA A 132 -17.67 2.05 -8.77
CA ALA A 132 -17.59 1.06 -7.69
C ALA A 132 -16.14 0.59 -7.47
N VAL A 133 -15.43 0.26 -8.56
CA VAL A 133 -14.00 -0.09 -8.54
C VAL A 133 -13.17 1.05 -7.94
N ALA A 134 -13.39 2.29 -8.38
CA ALA A 134 -12.68 3.45 -7.85
C ALA A 134 -12.93 3.63 -6.34
N PHE A 135 -14.18 3.52 -5.89
CA PHE A 135 -14.51 3.60 -4.46
C PHE A 135 -13.82 2.52 -3.65
N TYR A 136 -13.88 1.27 -4.09
CA TYR A 136 -13.21 0.15 -3.41
C TYR A 136 -11.71 0.41 -3.29
N THR A 137 -11.04 0.70 -4.41
CA THR A 137 -9.58 0.98 -4.38
C THR A 137 -9.20 2.19 -3.52
N ALA A 138 -10.07 3.20 -3.38
CA ALA A 138 -9.82 4.34 -2.49
C ALA A 138 -9.94 3.95 -1.00
N HIS A 139 -10.79 2.98 -0.65
CA HIS A 139 -10.93 2.50 0.72
C HIS A 139 -9.69 1.77 1.22
N PHE A 140 -8.84 1.25 0.34
CA PHE A 140 -7.52 0.77 0.71
C PHE A 140 -6.73 1.82 1.52
N GLY A 141 -6.67 3.06 1.03
CA GLY A 141 -5.97 4.16 1.72
C GLY A 141 -6.58 4.48 3.09
N ILE A 142 -7.92 4.47 3.18
CA ILE A 142 -8.66 4.63 4.43
C ILE A 142 -8.33 3.49 5.40
N GLY A 143 -8.30 2.24 4.92
CA GLY A 143 -7.96 1.05 5.69
C GLY A 143 -6.55 1.12 6.29
N VAL A 144 -5.56 1.54 5.52
CA VAL A 144 -4.17 1.72 6.03
C VAL A 144 -4.11 2.81 7.10
N ALA A 145 -4.79 3.94 6.90
CA ALA A 145 -4.82 5.01 7.89
C ALA A 145 -5.52 4.58 9.19
N LEU A 146 -6.71 3.96 9.10
CA LEU A 146 -7.42 3.47 10.27
C LEU A 146 -6.71 2.29 10.95
N SER A 147 -6.00 1.46 10.20
CA SER A 147 -5.12 0.42 10.77
C SER A 147 -4.00 1.04 11.61
N THR A 148 -3.40 2.13 11.13
CA THR A 148 -2.36 2.88 11.87
C THR A 148 -2.92 3.51 13.14
N LEU A 149 -4.09 4.14 13.04
CA LEU A 149 -4.78 4.73 14.18
C LEU A 149 -5.14 3.67 15.23
N ALA A 150 -5.84 2.61 14.82
CA ALA A 150 -6.26 1.53 15.70
C ALA A 150 -5.05 0.85 16.37
N ALA A 151 -3.94 0.67 15.64
CA ALA A 151 -2.71 0.13 16.21
C ALA A 151 -2.18 1.00 17.35
N GLY A 152 -2.15 2.32 17.18
CA GLY A 152 -1.73 3.26 18.23
C GLY A 152 -2.67 3.29 19.43
N GLU A 153 -3.96 3.53 19.19
CA GLU A 153 -4.95 3.70 20.26
C GLU A 153 -5.14 2.42 21.09
N VAL A 154 -5.26 1.26 20.43
CA VAL A 154 -5.46 0.00 21.14
C VAL A 154 -4.21 -0.40 21.91
N THR A 155 -3.01 -0.12 21.36
CA THR A 155 -1.76 -0.37 22.08
C THR A 155 -1.63 0.51 23.31
N ALA A 156 -1.98 1.80 23.22
CA ALA A 156 -1.95 2.70 24.36
C ALA A 156 -2.92 2.26 25.48
N LEU A 157 -4.06 1.66 25.12
CA LEU A 157 -5.09 1.22 26.07
C LEU A 157 -4.81 -0.17 26.67
N ALA A 158 -4.31 -1.12 25.88
CA ALA A 158 -4.25 -2.53 26.26
C ALA A 158 -2.98 -3.26 25.83
N GLY A 159 -2.09 -2.63 25.07
CA GLY A 159 -0.84 -3.20 24.56
C GLY A 159 -0.94 -3.82 23.16
N TRP A 160 0.21 -4.05 22.53
CA TRP A 160 0.31 -4.45 21.12
C TRP A 160 -0.42 -5.76 20.77
N ARG A 161 -0.53 -6.70 21.73
CA ARG A 161 -1.26 -7.96 21.54
C ARG A 161 -2.73 -7.68 21.22
N TRP A 162 -3.34 -6.72 21.90
CA TRP A 162 -4.72 -6.32 21.64
C TRP A 162 -4.87 -5.51 20.36
N ALA A 163 -3.84 -4.79 19.89
CA ALA A 163 -3.88 -4.16 18.57
C ALA A 163 -4.01 -5.21 17.45
N PHE A 164 -3.27 -6.32 17.53
CA PHE A 164 -3.45 -7.46 16.64
C PHE A 164 -4.75 -8.24 16.90
N GLY A 165 -5.21 -8.31 18.15
CA GLY A 165 -6.55 -8.83 18.50
C GLY A 165 -7.69 -8.03 17.86
N ALA A 166 -7.58 -6.70 17.83
CA ALA A 166 -8.52 -5.81 17.15
C ALA A 166 -8.50 -6.03 15.63
N ALA A 167 -7.32 -6.26 15.03
CA ALA A 167 -7.20 -6.64 13.63
C ALA A 167 -7.86 -8.01 13.32
N ALA A 168 -7.70 -8.98 14.21
CA ALA A 168 -8.38 -10.27 14.11
C ALA A 168 -9.90 -10.13 14.21
N LEU A 169 -10.39 -9.32 15.16
CA LEU A 169 -11.80 -9.00 15.31
C LEU A 169 -12.34 -8.28 14.06
N GLY A 170 -11.62 -7.30 13.53
CA GLY A 170 -11.98 -6.62 12.28
C GLY A 170 -12.14 -7.59 11.11
N SER A 171 -11.20 -8.53 10.97
CA SER A 171 -11.28 -9.59 9.96
C SER A 171 -12.48 -10.51 10.17
N LEU A 172 -12.79 -10.88 11.41
CA LEU A 172 -13.98 -11.67 11.73
C LEU A 172 -15.27 -10.91 11.39
N VAL A 173 -15.36 -9.63 11.73
CA VAL A 173 -16.53 -8.79 11.40
C VAL A 173 -16.67 -8.64 9.88
N ALA A 174 -15.57 -8.41 9.15
CA ALA A 174 -15.56 -8.36 7.69
C ALA A 174 -16.05 -9.69 7.07
N LEU A 175 -15.57 -10.82 7.59
CA LEU A 175 -15.99 -12.16 7.17
C LEU A 175 -17.48 -12.36 7.39
N LEU A 176 -17.99 -12.06 8.59
CA LEU A 176 -19.41 -12.18 8.91
C LEU A 176 -20.28 -11.26 8.06
N LEU A 177 -19.81 -10.03 7.81
CA LEU A 177 -20.51 -9.06 6.97
C LEU A 177 -20.66 -9.57 5.54
N VAL A 178 -19.57 -10.03 4.91
CA VAL A 178 -19.60 -10.58 3.55
C VAL A 178 -20.36 -11.90 3.49
N TRP A 179 -20.16 -12.79 4.48
CA TRP A 179 -20.85 -14.06 4.55
C TRP A 179 -22.37 -13.89 4.63
N ARG A 180 -22.87 -12.96 5.45
CA ARG A 180 -24.31 -12.75 5.62
C ARG A 180 -24.96 -11.98 4.47
N THR A 181 -24.26 -10.99 3.91
CA THR A 181 -24.90 -10.02 3.00
C THR A 181 -24.61 -10.26 1.53
N VAL A 182 -23.46 -10.83 1.20
CA VAL A 182 -23.09 -11.11 -0.19
C VAL A 182 -23.60 -12.51 -0.54
N VAL A 183 -24.50 -12.60 -1.50
CA VAL A 183 -25.10 -13.88 -1.92
C VAL A 183 -24.04 -14.73 -2.65
N PRO A 184 -23.97 -16.05 -2.45
CA PRO A 184 -23.20 -16.94 -3.30
C PRO A 184 -23.58 -16.78 -4.77
N GLY A 185 -22.61 -16.89 -5.66
CA GLY A 185 -22.86 -16.83 -7.10
C GLY A 185 -22.33 -15.58 -7.77
N GLY A 186 -21.65 -15.83 -8.88
CA GLY A 186 -21.20 -14.91 -9.91
C GLY A 186 -20.93 -15.80 -11.11
N ARG A 187 -21.29 -15.35 -12.31
CA ARG A 187 -20.86 -16.09 -13.51
C ARG A 187 -19.33 -16.08 -13.50
N PRO A 188 -18.65 -17.24 -13.58
CA PRO A 188 -17.25 -17.21 -13.96
C PRO A 188 -17.19 -16.42 -15.26
N ALA A 189 -16.38 -15.35 -15.30
CA ALA A 189 -16.21 -14.59 -16.53
C ALA A 189 -15.89 -15.60 -17.65
N GLN A 190 -16.63 -15.53 -18.75
CA GLN A 190 -16.27 -16.31 -19.94
C GLN A 190 -14.85 -15.88 -20.32
N VAL A 191 -13.89 -16.79 -20.13
CA VAL A 191 -12.50 -16.56 -20.54
C VAL A 191 -12.54 -16.38 -22.05
N PRO A 192 -12.14 -15.22 -22.60
CA PRO A 192 -11.94 -15.12 -24.04
C PRO A 192 -10.87 -16.13 -24.42
N GLU A 193 -11.21 -17.08 -25.29
CA GLU A 193 -10.27 -18.05 -25.85
C GLU A 193 -9.27 -17.33 -26.75
N THR A 194 -8.24 -16.70 -26.20
CA THR A 194 -6.99 -16.41 -26.94
C THR A 194 -5.85 -16.09 -25.97
N GLY A 195 -5.04 -17.10 -25.65
CA GLY A 195 -3.74 -16.92 -24.99
C GLY A 195 -3.69 -17.32 -23.51
N HIS A 196 -2.47 -17.61 -23.03
CA HIS A 196 -2.23 -17.99 -21.65
C HIS A 196 -2.52 -16.80 -20.71
N PRO A 197 -3.29 -16.97 -19.61
CA PRO A 197 -3.69 -15.87 -18.72
C PRO A 197 -2.50 -15.17 -18.01
N LEU A 198 -1.33 -15.80 -18.02
CA LEU A 198 -0.06 -15.23 -17.52
C LEU A 198 0.89 -14.80 -18.63
N ASP A 199 0.43 -14.63 -19.88
CA ASP A 199 1.29 -14.10 -20.94
C ASP A 199 1.50 -12.59 -20.77
N LEU A 200 2.52 -12.24 -19.98
CA LEU A 200 2.93 -10.86 -19.73
C LEU A 200 3.91 -10.32 -20.78
N ARG A 201 4.44 -11.19 -21.66
CA ARG A 201 5.41 -10.82 -22.71
C ARG A 201 4.95 -9.64 -23.58
N PRO A 202 3.67 -9.55 -23.98
CA PRO A 202 3.18 -8.41 -24.77
C PRO A 202 3.36 -7.05 -24.12
N VAL A 203 3.32 -6.97 -22.80
CA VAL A 203 3.43 -5.70 -22.07
C VAL A 203 4.86 -5.19 -22.10
N PHE A 204 5.85 -6.09 -22.06
CA PHE A 204 7.26 -5.71 -22.24
C PHE A 204 7.55 -5.14 -23.64
N ALA A 205 6.80 -5.56 -24.66
CA ALA A 205 6.91 -5.01 -26.01
C ALA A 205 6.23 -3.62 -26.15
N ASN A 206 5.24 -3.31 -25.31
CA ASN A 206 4.57 -2.02 -25.31
C ASN A 206 5.31 -1.02 -24.42
N ARG A 207 6.25 -0.28 -25.04
CA ARG A 207 7.09 0.71 -24.36
C ARG A 207 6.28 1.75 -23.57
N ALA A 208 5.18 2.24 -24.13
CA ALA A 208 4.37 3.27 -23.49
C ALA A 208 3.67 2.74 -22.21
N ALA A 209 3.04 1.55 -22.29
CA ALA A 209 2.44 0.92 -21.11
C ALA A 209 3.50 0.55 -20.06
N LEU A 210 4.63 -0.02 -20.50
CA LEU A 210 5.74 -0.37 -19.63
C LEU A 210 6.30 0.86 -18.89
N ALA A 211 6.29 2.03 -19.53
CA ALA A 211 6.75 3.28 -18.92
C ALA A 211 5.96 3.62 -17.65
N TYR A 212 4.63 3.51 -17.73
CA TYR A 212 3.74 3.77 -16.60
C TYR A 212 3.75 2.64 -15.55
N VAL A 213 3.94 1.38 -15.96
CA VAL A 213 4.13 0.24 -15.04
C VAL A 213 5.39 0.42 -14.19
N LEU A 214 6.52 0.73 -14.80
CA LEU A 214 7.78 0.94 -14.09
C LEU A 214 7.78 2.26 -13.31
N GLY A 215 7.14 3.30 -13.83
CA GLY A 215 6.87 4.54 -13.10
C GLY A 215 6.06 4.30 -11.83
N TYR A 216 5.05 3.43 -11.90
CA TYR A 216 4.30 3.00 -10.72
C TYR A 216 5.15 2.20 -9.73
N ALA A 217 6.04 1.32 -10.20
CA ALA A 217 6.99 0.63 -9.32
C ALA A 217 7.90 1.62 -8.56
N ALA A 218 8.39 2.65 -9.25
CA ALA A 218 9.16 3.74 -8.64
C ALA A 218 8.34 4.55 -7.61
N HIS A 219 7.07 4.84 -7.91
CA HIS A 219 6.15 5.47 -6.97
C HIS A 219 5.90 4.59 -5.73
N VAL A 220 5.62 3.29 -5.93
CA VAL A 220 5.35 2.36 -4.82
C VAL A 220 6.59 2.15 -3.94
N TRP A 221 7.79 2.17 -4.53
CA TRP A 221 9.05 2.19 -3.78
C TRP A 221 9.07 3.33 -2.76
N GLU A 222 8.86 4.57 -3.21
CA GLU A 222 8.86 5.75 -2.32
C GLU A 222 7.70 5.71 -1.32
N LEU A 223 6.50 5.34 -1.79
CA LEU A 223 5.29 5.28 -0.98
C LEU A 223 5.40 4.26 0.16
N PHE A 224 5.82 3.02 -0.11
CA PHE A 224 5.79 1.94 0.89
C PHE A 224 6.95 2.04 1.87
N GLY A 225 8.10 2.55 1.43
CA GLY A 225 9.20 2.90 2.32
C GLY A 225 8.77 3.98 3.31
N THR A 226 8.19 5.07 2.81
CA THR A 226 7.66 6.15 3.66
C THR A 226 6.57 5.63 4.60
N ARG A 227 5.57 4.89 4.09
CA ARG A 227 4.47 4.34 4.90
C ARG A 227 4.94 3.43 6.02
N THR A 228 5.98 2.64 5.78
CA THR A 228 6.49 1.74 6.80
C THR A 228 7.16 2.50 7.93
N TRP A 229 7.96 3.51 7.58
CA TRP A 229 8.85 4.17 8.52
C TRP A 229 8.32 5.49 9.06
N ILE A 230 7.18 5.99 8.58
CA ILE A 230 6.63 7.30 8.98
C ILE A 230 6.39 7.42 10.49
N VAL A 231 5.82 6.39 11.13
CA VAL A 231 5.57 6.42 12.58
C VAL A 231 6.88 6.42 13.36
N ALA A 232 7.82 5.57 12.97
CA ALA A 232 9.14 5.50 13.59
C ALA A 232 9.93 6.81 13.39
N PHE A 233 9.85 7.43 12.21
CA PHE A 233 10.46 8.73 11.94
C PHE A 233 9.83 9.85 12.76
N THR A 234 8.50 9.89 12.88
CA THR A 234 7.82 10.88 13.72
C THR A 234 8.19 10.70 15.20
N ALA A 235 8.25 9.46 15.69
CA ALA A 235 8.71 9.17 17.06
C ALA A 235 10.16 9.63 17.28
N PHE A 236 11.06 9.36 16.33
CA PHE A 236 12.43 9.85 16.36
C PHE A 236 12.50 11.39 16.38
N ALA A 237 11.78 12.06 15.49
CA ALA A 237 11.74 13.51 15.42
C ALA A 237 11.22 14.14 16.73
N TYR A 238 10.24 13.53 17.38
CA TYR A 238 9.77 13.99 18.70
C TYR A 238 10.82 13.80 19.79
N GLY A 239 11.59 12.70 19.75
CA GLY A 239 12.69 12.46 20.68
C GLY A 239 13.83 13.49 20.60
N LEU A 240 13.93 14.25 19.50
CA LEU A 240 14.89 15.34 19.35
C LEU A 240 14.42 16.67 19.94
N GLN A 241 13.15 16.80 20.34
CA GLN A 241 12.53 18.05 20.74
C GLN A 241 12.24 18.08 22.25
N PRO A 242 12.24 19.28 22.88
CA PRO A 242 11.75 19.43 24.25
C PRO A 242 10.24 19.18 24.31
N ALA A 243 9.76 18.63 25.43
CA ALA A 243 8.35 18.23 25.60
C ALA A 243 7.35 19.37 25.39
N GLU A 244 7.70 20.61 25.76
CA GLU A 244 6.85 21.80 25.62
C GLU A 244 6.57 22.19 24.16
N GLY A 245 7.44 21.79 23.23
CA GLY A 245 7.31 22.09 21.80
C GLY A 245 6.57 21.03 20.99
N LEU A 246 6.14 19.94 21.63
CA LEU A 246 5.51 18.82 20.95
C LEU A 246 4.02 19.07 20.67
N PRO A 247 3.52 18.68 19.49
CA PRO A 247 2.09 18.68 19.22
C PRO A 247 1.37 17.66 20.11
N PRO A 248 0.09 17.88 20.45
CA PRO A 248 -0.70 16.98 21.29
C PRO A 248 -1.22 15.75 20.51
N LEU A 249 -0.38 15.19 19.62
CA LEU A 249 -0.71 14.05 18.77
C LEU A 249 0.38 12.99 18.89
N ALA A 250 -0.02 11.73 19.06
CA ALA A 250 0.92 10.62 19.02
C ALA A 250 1.46 10.40 17.58
N PRO A 251 2.66 9.81 17.42
CA PRO A 251 3.22 9.49 16.10
C PRO A 251 2.28 8.71 15.16
N THR A 252 1.49 7.79 15.70
CA THR A 252 0.47 7.02 14.96
C THR A 252 -0.71 7.88 14.52
N GLN A 253 -1.15 8.85 15.33
CA GLN A 253 -2.20 9.80 14.99
C GLN A 253 -1.74 10.75 13.87
N VAL A 254 -0.50 11.25 13.96
CA VAL A 254 0.12 12.04 12.88
C VAL A 254 0.18 11.25 11.59
N ALA A 255 0.73 10.03 11.62
CA ALA A 255 0.79 9.18 10.44
C ALA A 255 -0.60 8.92 9.85
N THR A 256 -1.62 8.71 10.68
CA THR A 256 -3.01 8.56 10.25
C THR A 256 -3.49 9.79 9.45
N VAL A 257 -3.28 10.99 9.98
CA VAL A 257 -3.66 12.25 9.30
C VAL A 257 -2.91 12.38 7.98
N VAL A 258 -1.59 12.14 7.98
CA VAL A 258 -0.76 12.18 6.77
C VAL A 258 -1.29 11.22 5.70
N LEU A 259 -1.59 9.97 6.08
CA LEU A 259 -2.11 8.94 5.16
C LEU A 259 -3.48 9.30 4.58
N LEU A 260 -4.37 9.88 5.38
CA LEU A 260 -5.70 10.33 4.90
C LEU A 260 -5.59 11.48 3.89
N LEU A 261 -4.66 12.41 4.10
CA LEU A 261 -4.41 13.53 3.19
C LEU A 261 -3.83 13.10 1.83
N GLY A 262 -3.33 11.86 1.72
CA GLY A 262 -2.93 11.26 0.44
C GLY A 262 -4.08 11.07 -0.55
N LEU A 263 -5.31 10.86 -0.07
CA LEU A 263 -6.49 10.65 -0.91
C LEU A 263 -6.87 11.86 -1.79
N PRO A 264 -7.05 13.07 -1.24
CA PRO A 264 -7.31 14.23 -2.09
C PRO A 264 -6.12 14.53 -3.01
N ALA A 265 -4.88 14.31 -2.54
CA ALA A 265 -3.68 14.58 -3.34
C ALA A 265 -3.63 13.73 -4.62
N THR A 266 -3.98 12.44 -4.53
CA THR A 266 -3.98 11.57 -5.72
C THR A 266 -5.07 11.97 -6.72
N ILE A 267 -6.24 12.43 -6.27
CA ILE A 267 -7.30 12.91 -7.18
C ILE A 267 -6.82 14.18 -7.90
N LEU A 268 -6.34 15.16 -7.13
CA LEU A 268 -5.85 16.44 -7.65
C LEU A 268 -4.70 16.26 -8.64
N GLY A 269 -3.78 15.33 -8.38
CA GLY A 269 -2.68 15.04 -9.27
C GLY A 269 -3.12 14.39 -10.60
N ASN A 270 -4.17 13.55 -10.61
CA ASN A 270 -4.75 13.07 -11.86
C ASN A 270 -5.45 14.19 -12.65
N GLU A 271 -6.19 15.08 -11.99
CA GLU A 271 -6.81 16.22 -12.67
C GLU A 271 -5.75 17.14 -13.29
N ALA A 272 -4.65 17.38 -12.58
CA ALA A 272 -3.49 18.09 -13.11
C ALA A 272 -2.85 17.34 -14.29
N ALA A 273 -2.81 16.00 -14.26
CA ALA A 273 -2.31 15.19 -15.37
C ALA A 273 -3.21 15.27 -16.61
N VAL A 274 -4.53 15.34 -16.44
CA VAL A 274 -5.49 15.54 -17.54
C VAL A 274 -5.34 16.95 -18.13
N ARG A 275 -5.19 17.97 -17.27
CA ARG A 275 -5.15 19.39 -17.70
C ARG A 275 -3.82 19.82 -18.31
N PHE A 276 -2.69 19.40 -17.72
CA PHE A 276 -1.35 19.89 -18.09
C PHE A 276 -0.50 18.86 -18.84
N GLY A 277 -1.07 17.67 -19.09
CA GLY A 277 -0.42 16.56 -19.78
C GLY A 277 0.22 15.56 -18.81
N ARG A 278 -0.24 14.31 -18.88
CA ARG A 278 0.05 13.28 -17.88
C ARG A 278 1.53 13.06 -17.63
N ARG A 279 2.31 12.89 -18.70
CA ARG A 279 3.76 12.63 -18.59
C ARG A 279 4.50 13.78 -17.92
N ARG A 280 4.14 15.03 -18.23
CA ARG A 280 4.77 16.23 -17.65
C ARG A 280 4.42 16.36 -16.17
N THR A 281 3.15 16.19 -15.82
CA THR A 281 2.67 16.27 -14.44
C THR A 281 3.31 15.18 -13.57
N VAL A 282 3.29 13.91 -14.01
CA VAL A 282 3.91 12.80 -13.28
C VAL A 282 5.41 13.06 -13.08
N ALA A 283 6.13 13.47 -14.13
CA ALA A 283 7.56 13.76 -14.00
C ALA A 283 7.86 14.92 -13.04
N ALA A 284 7.04 15.97 -13.03
CA ALA A 284 7.20 17.07 -12.09
C ALA A 284 6.95 16.64 -10.64
N ILE A 285 5.92 15.83 -10.41
CA ILE A 285 5.61 15.28 -9.08
C ILE A 285 6.73 14.37 -8.58
N MET A 286 7.19 13.43 -9.42
CA MET A 286 8.31 12.53 -9.12
C MET A 286 9.61 13.27 -8.80
N LEU A 287 9.90 14.35 -9.52
CA LEU A 287 11.08 15.16 -9.23
C LEU A 287 10.93 15.90 -7.90
N ALA A 288 9.76 16.48 -7.64
CA ALA A 288 9.48 17.19 -6.40
C ALA A 288 9.52 16.24 -5.19
N SER A 289 8.95 15.03 -5.28
CA SER A 289 8.99 14.04 -4.21
C SER A 289 10.43 13.60 -3.94
N ALA A 290 11.20 13.30 -4.99
CA ALA A 290 12.61 12.93 -4.86
C ALA A 290 13.46 14.00 -4.17
N LEU A 291 13.32 15.27 -4.59
CA LEU A 291 14.07 16.38 -3.99
C LEU A 291 13.72 16.54 -2.50
N LEU A 292 12.43 16.43 -2.16
CA LEU A 292 11.99 16.52 -0.78
C LEU A 292 12.44 15.32 0.05
N SER A 293 12.36 14.10 -0.50
CA SER A 293 12.89 12.86 0.09
C SER A 293 14.38 12.96 0.39
N CYS A 294 15.20 13.54 -0.49
CA CYS A 294 16.63 13.74 -0.22
C CYS A 294 16.91 14.63 0.99
N GLY A 295 16.00 15.57 1.34
CA GLY A 295 16.18 16.49 2.46
C GLY A 295 15.47 16.08 3.75
N LEU A 296 14.29 15.48 3.66
CA LEU A 296 13.33 15.33 4.76
C LEU A 296 13.93 14.71 6.03
N GLY A 297 14.69 13.61 5.88
CA GLY A 297 15.29 12.93 7.03
C GLY A 297 16.37 13.75 7.75
N PHE A 298 17.09 14.62 7.03
CA PHE A 298 18.08 15.53 7.64
C PHE A 298 17.43 16.67 8.42
N LEU A 299 16.17 16.96 8.13
CA LEU A 299 15.41 18.04 8.75
C LEU A 299 14.67 17.60 10.03
N ALA A 300 14.92 16.39 10.54
CA ALA A 300 14.23 15.85 11.73
C ALA A 300 14.43 16.68 13.01
N GLY A 301 15.52 17.45 13.09
CA GLY A 301 15.82 18.33 14.23
C GLY A 301 15.10 19.68 14.21
N LEU A 302 14.36 20.02 13.14
CA LEU A 302 13.53 21.22 13.10
C LEU A 302 12.37 21.13 14.10
N PRO A 303 11.75 22.27 14.48
CA PRO A 303 10.59 22.27 15.37
C PRO A 303 9.52 21.27 14.90
N ALA A 304 8.90 20.55 15.84
CA ALA A 304 8.03 19.42 15.55
C ALA A 304 6.95 19.76 14.50
N TRP A 305 6.27 20.90 14.64
CA TRP A 305 5.27 21.37 13.67
C TRP A 305 5.82 21.52 12.25
N THR A 306 7.05 22.01 12.09
CA THR A 306 7.70 22.13 10.79
C THR A 306 7.95 20.76 10.17
N VAL A 307 8.45 19.80 10.95
CA VAL A 307 8.65 18.41 10.48
C VAL A 307 7.31 17.79 10.08
N LEU A 308 6.25 18.01 10.86
CA LEU A 308 4.91 17.50 10.54
C LEU A 308 4.37 18.08 9.23
N ILE A 309 4.50 19.40 9.03
CA ILE A 309 4.07 20.05 7.79
C ILE A 309 4.86 19.49 6.60
N LEU A 310 6.18 19.30 6.74
CA LEU A 310 7.01 18.69 5.71
C LEU A 310 6.61 17.24 5.41
N LEU A 311 6.24 16.45 6.42
CA LEU A 311 5.72 15.09 6.23
C LEU A 311 4.38 15.07 5.48
N VAL A 312 3.46 15.99 5.79
CA VAL A 312 2.20 16.14 5.07
C VAL A 312 2.47 16.51 3.61
N ILE A 313 3.29 17.54 3.36
CA ILE A 313 3.65 17.98 2.01
C ILE A 313 4.30 16.84 1.23
N HIS A 314 5.28 16.16 1.84
CA HIS A 314 5.97 15.02 1.23
C HIS A 314 4.98 13.93 0.83
N HIS A 315 4.14 13.48 1.75
CA HIS A 315 3.19 12.41 1.46
C HIS A 315 2.17 12.81 0.40
N MET A 316 1.69 14.05 0.42
CA MET A 316 0.76 14.57 -0.60
C MET A 316 1.42 14.60 -1.98
N ILE A 317 2.68 15.04 -2.08
CA ILE A 317 3.42 15.02 -3.36
C ILE A 317 3.61 13.58 -3.82
N VAL A 318 4.09 12.68 -2.95
CA VAL A 318 4.27 11.26 -3.27
C VAL A 318 2.96 10.63 -3.77
N MET A 319 1.83 10.92 -3.13
CA MET A 319 0.53 10.38 -3.54
C MET A 319 -0.03 11.00 -4.84
N GLY A 320 0.48 12.16 -5.24
CA GLY A 320 -0.04 12.94 -6.35
C GLY A 320 0.03 12.25 -7.72
N ASP A 321 1.03 11.40 -7.96
CA ASP A 321 1.22 10.75 -9.26
C ASP A 321 0.58 9.35 -9.37
N SER A 322 0.16 8.73 -8.25
CA SER A 322 -0.36 7.35 -8.20
C SER A 322 -1.49 7.06 -9.19
N SER A 323 -2.57 7.84 -9.13
CA SER A 323 -3.75 7.73 -9.99
C SER A 323 -3.42 8.03 -11.45
N ALA A 324 -2.56 9.03 -11.70
CA ALA A 324 -2.10 9.42 -13.03
C ALA A 324 -1.25 8.32 -13.69
N LEU A 325 -0.37 7.66 -12.92
CA LEU A 325 0.42 6.51 -13.35
C LEU A 325 -0.48 5.33 -13.69
N THR A 326 -1.45 5.02 -12.83
CA THR A 326 -2.43 3.95 -13.06
C THR A 326 -3.26 4.21 -14.32
N ALA A 327 -3.82 5.42 -14.46
CA ALA A 327 -4.57 5.82 -15.65
C ALA A 327 -3.71 5.81 -16.91
N GLY A 328 -2.43 6.18 -16.79
CA GLY A 328 -1.45 6.09 -17.87
C GLY A 328 -1.22 4.66 -18.36
N ALA A 329 -1.03 3.71 -17.43
CA ALA A 329 -0.86 2.30 -17.75
C ALA A 329 -2.10 1.73 -18.46
N VAL A 330 -3.29 2.03 -17.95
CA VAL A 330 -4.57 1.58 -18.55
C VAL A 330 -4.78 2.19 -19.94
N ALA A 331 -4.54 3.49 -20.10
CA ALA A 331 -4.74 4.20 -21.36
C ALA A 331 -3.80 3.73 -22.47
N ASN A 332 -2.59 3.30 -22.12
CA ASN A 332 -1.59 2.82 -23.07
C ASN A 332 -1.60 1.31 -23.25
N ALA A 333 -2.46 0.56 -22.55
CA ALA A 333 -2.54 -0.88 -22.70
C ALA A 333 -3.06 -1.28 -24.09
N LEU A 334 -2.50 -2.34 -24.67
CA LEU A 334 -2.94 -2.86 -25.97
C LEU A 334 -4.41 -3.30 -25.90
N PRO A 335 -5.20 -3.14 -27.00
CA PRO A 335 -6.57 -3.66 -27.08
C PRO A 335 -6.61 -5.14 -26.71
N GLY A 336 -7.56 -5.53 -25.86
CA GLY A 336 -7.69 -6.91 -25.36
C GLY A 336 -6.65 -7.35 -24.33
N ARG A 337 -5.63 -6.54 -24.01
CA ARG A 337 -4.53 -6.90 -23.07
C ARG A 337 -4.44 -6.00 -21.83
N ARG A 338 -5.49 -5.22 -21.55
CA ARG A 338 -5.59 -4.36 -20.33
C ARG A 338 -5.36 -5.13 -19.04
N GLY A 339 -5.89 -6.36 -18.93
CA GLY A 339 -5.69 -7.22 -17.76
C GLY A 339 -4.22 -7.57 -17.52
N ALA A 340 -3.47 -7.94 -18.57
CA ALA A 340 -2.04 -8.26 -18.46
C ALA A 340 -1.22 -7.02 -18.05
N THR A 341 -1.54 -5.84 -18.59
CA THR A 341 -0.90 -4.58 -18.19
C THR A 341 -1.15 -4.27 -16.72
N MET A 342 -2.39 -4.42 -16.24
CA MET A 342 -2.71 -4.21 -14.82
C MET A 342 -2.10 -5.26 -13.91
N ALA A 343 -1.96 -6.51 -14.36
CA ALA A 343 -1.25 -7.55 -13.63
C ALA A 343 0.24 -7.19 -13.45
N MET A 344 0.91 -6.71 -14.50
CA MET A 344 2.29 -6.20 -14.39
C MET A 344 2.39 -4.96 -13.51
N HIS A 345 1.45 -4.02 -13.65
CA HIS A 345 1.39 -2.84 -12.79
C HIS A 345 1.34 -3.22 -11.30
N ALA A 346 0.48 -4.18 -10.93
CA ALA A 346 0.40 -4.67 -9.56
C ALA A 346 1.65 -5.47 -9.15
N LEU A 347 2.17 -6.35 -10.00
CA LEU A 347 3.34 -7.19 -9.71
C LEU A 347 4.60 -6.35 -9.44
N PHE A 348 4.91 -5.42 -10.34
CA PHE A 348 6.07 -4.54 -10.19
C PHE A 348 5.86 -3.51 -9.07
N GLY A 349 4.66 -2.96 -8.93
CA GLY A 349 4.29 -2.05 -7.84
C GLY A 349 4.48 -2.70 -6.47
N PHE A 350 3.66 -3.71 -6.14
CA PHE A 350 3.75 -4.38 -4.85
C PHE A 350 5.08 -5.11 -4.64
N GLY A 351 5.74 -5.56 -5.71
CA GLY A 351 7.12 -6.08 -5.65
C GLY A 351 8.10 -5.04 -5.11
N ALA A 352 8.05 -3.79 -5.59
CA ALA A 352 8.83 -2.70 -5.01
C ALA A 352 8.47 -2.44 -3.53
N GLY A 353 7.19 -2.63 -3.18
CA GLY A 353 6.69 -2.56 -1.80
C GLY A 353 7.23 -3.63 -0.85
N VAL A 354 7.75 -4.76 -1.37
CA VAL A 354 8.46 -5.77 -0.56
C VAL A 354 9.85 -5.27 -0.16
N PHE A 355 10.59 -4.72 -1.13
CA PHE A 355 12.01 -4.41 -0.95
C PHE A 355 12.27 -3.02 -0.38
N SER A 356 11.39 -2.05 -0.62
CA SER A 356 11.60 -0.67 -0.14
C SER A 356 11.71 -0.56 1.39
N PRO A 357 10.80 -1.17 2.20
CA PRO A 357 10.91 -1.13 3.65
C PRO A 357 12.19 -1.76 4.19
N LEU A 358 12.62 -2.87 3.59
CA LEU A 358 13.87 -3.55 3.90
C LEU A 358 15.07 -2.66 3.61
N ALA A 359 15.15 -2.11 2.41
CA ALA A 359 16.27 -1.29 1.99
C ALA A 359 16.40 -0.03 2.86
N PHE A 360 15.27 0.59 3.23
CA PHE A 360 15.26 1.71 4.17
C PHE A 360 15.84 1.29 5.54
N GLY A 361 15.44 0.13 6.06
CA GLY A 361 15.98 -0.44 7.30
C GLY A 361 17.49 -0.73 7.24
N VAL A 362 17.96 -1.30 6.12
CA VAL A 362 19.40 -1.53 5.88
C VAL A 362 20.18 -0.23 5.93
N VAL A 363 19.69 0.83 5.28
CA VAL A 363 20.37 2.13 5.30
C VAL A 363 20.40 2.72 6.71
N LEU A 364 19.32 2.57 7.50
CA LEU A 364 19.32 2.99 8.89
C LEU A 364 20.42 2.29 9.71
N ASP A 365 20.56 0.97 9.57
CA ASP A 365 21.58 0.21 10.32
C ASP A 365 23.01 0.56 9.86
N VAL A 366 23.26 0.58 8.54
CA VAL A 366 24.58 0.88 7.97
C VAL A 366 25.03 2.31 8.29
N ALA A 367 24.10 3.26 8.37
CA ALA A 367 24.39 4.65 8.70
C ALA A 367 24.53 4.92 10.22
N GLY A 368 24.59 3.88 11.05
CA GLY A 368 24.85 3.98 12.48
C GLY A 368 23.61 3.98 13.38
N GLY A 369 22.47 3.52 12.86
CA GLY A 369 21.25 3.26 13.62
C GLY A 369 20.21 4.38 13.61
N ALA A 370 18.98 4.01 13.96
CA ALA A 370 17.81 4.90 13.96
C ALA A 370 17.84 6.03 15.01
N GLU A 371 18.87 6.09 15.86
CA GLU A 371 19.07 7.20 16.81
C GLU A 371 19.80 8.40 16.18
N ARG A 372 20.25 8.28 14.92
CA ARG A 372 21.06 9.32 14.26
C ARG A 372 20.28 9.99 13.14
N THR A 373 20.24 11.33 13.14
CA THR A 373 19.60 12.13 12.08
C THR A 373 20.18 11.84 10.69
N VAL A 374 21.49 11.59 10.60
CA VAL A 374 22.14 11.25 9.33
C VAL A 374 21.61 9.94 8.75
N ALA A 375 21.31 8.95 9.60
CA ALA A 375 20.76 7.67 9.16
C ALA A 375 19.37 7.85 8.53
N TRP A 376 18.51 8.64 9.17
CA TRP A 376 17.20 9.00 8.61
C TRP A 376 17.32 9.81 7.32
N GLY A 377 18.25 10.77 7.26
CA GLY A 377 18.54 11.54 6.04
C GLY A 377 18.90 10.64 4.85
N LEU A 378 19.85 9.72 5.05
CA LEU A 378 20.26 8.76 4.02
C LEU A 378 19.13 7.78 3.65
N ALA A 379 18.34 7.34 4.62
CA ALA A 379 17.24 6.40 4.38
C ALA A 379 16.08 7.04 3.60
N PHE A 380 15.75 8.31 3.85
CA PHE A 380 14.82 9.06 2.99
C PHE A 380 15.43 9.36 1.61
N ALA A 381 16.72 9.69 1.53
CA ALA A 381 17.40 9.87 0.23
C ALA A 381 17.41 8.60 -0.63
N LEU A 382 17.46 7.40 -0.02
CA LEU A 382 17.27 6.13 -0.71
C LEU A 382 15.90 6.05 -1.43
N LEU A 383 14.85 6.62 -0.84
CA LEU A 383 13.52 6.61 -1.47
C LEU A 383 13.48 7.41 -2.77
N ALA A 384 14.29 8.47 -2.86
CA ALA A 384 14.45 9.25 -4.09
C ALA A 384 15.05 8.44 -5.26
N LEU A 385 15.73 7.32 -5.00
CA LEU A 385 16.23 6.45 -6.06
C LEU A 385 15.11 5.87 -6.94
N GLY A 386 13.93 5.60 -6.38
CA GLY A 386 12.78 5.13 -7.17
C GLY A 386 12.45 6.13 -8.29
N PRO A 387 12.04 7.36 -7.95
CA PRO A 387 11.74 8.38 -8.95
C PRO A 387 12.96 8.77 -9.82
N LEU A 388 14.16 8.97 -9.25
CA LEU A 388 15.31 9.48 -9.99
C LEU A 388 16.00 8.44 -10.89
N ALA A 389 16.16 7.20 -10.40
CA ALA A 389 16.90 6.17 -11.13
C ALA A 389 16.00 5.32 -12.04
N LEU A 390 14.72 5.16 -11.69
CA LEU A 390 13.77 4.35 -12.48
C LEU A 390 12.67 5.20 -13.12
N GLY A 391 11.90 5.94 -12.31
CA GLY A 391 10.69 6.65 -12.75
C GLY A 391 10.92 7.66 -13.89
N LEU A 392 11.68 8.71 -13.62
CA LEU A 392 11.96 9.79 -14.57
C LEU A 392 12.66 9.30 -15.84
N PRO A 393 13.73 8.46 -15.78
CA PRO A 393 14.40 7.98 -16.98
C PRO A 393 13.47 7.15 -17.87
N VAL A 394 12.64 6.29 -17.27
CA VAL A 394 11.71 5.44 -18.01
C VAL A 394 10.60 6.27 -18.65
N LEU A 395 10.00 7.23 -17.93
CA LEU A 395 8.98 8.12 -18.49
C LEU A 395 9.56 8.99 -19.63
N ALA A 396 10.81 9.45 -19.50
CA ALA A 396 11.47 10.24 -20.53
C ALA A 396 11.80 9.44 -21.80
N ARG A 397 12.23 8.18 -21.66
CA ARG A 397 12.72 7.34 -22.78
C ARG A 397 11.62 6.49 -23.43
N LEU A 398 10.68 5.99 -22.64
CA LEU A 398 9.65 5.05 -23.11
C LEU A 398 8.27 5.72 -23.29
N GLY A 399 8.02 6.83 -22.60
CA GLY A 399 6.74 7.55 -22.64
C GLY A 399 6.52 8.43 -23.88
N ARG A 400 7.52 8.61 -24.77
CA ARG A 400 7.42 9.45 -25.97
C ARG A 400 6.73 8.80 -27.17
N ALA A 401 6.44 7.50 -27.09
CA ALA A 401 6.18 6.69 -28.28
C ALA A 401 4.85 6.95 -29.01
N HIS A 402 3.98 7.89 -28.59
CA HIS A 402 2.66 8.16 -29.20
C HIS A 402 2.25 9.66 -29.19
N GLU A 403 3.20 10.61 -29.07
CA GLU A 403 2.91 12.06 -29.16
C GLU A 403 3.17 12.65 -30.57
N THR A 404 3.23 11.83 -31.62
CA THR A 404 3.33 12.28 -33.03
C THR A 404 2.17 11.81 -33.87
#